data_AF-A0A6T9CZM5-F1
#
_entry.id   AF-A0A6T9CZM5-F1
#
_cell.length_a   1.000
_cell.length_b   1.000
_cell.length_c   1.000
_cell.angle_alpha   90.00
_cell.angle_beta   90.00
_cell.angle_gamma   90.00
#
_symmetry.space_group_name_H-M   'P 1'
#
loop_
_entity.id
_entity.type
_entity.pdbx_description
1 polymer ?
#
loop_
_entity_poly.entity_id
_entity_poly.type
_entity_poly.pdbx_seq_one_letter_code
_entity_poly.pdbx_strand_id
1 'polypeptide(L)'
;EGECSRFADRWFANEMNRLVRESRAHYEAMYYREALRTAYFEFTAAFDQYKDVCRASKVLPSKALAMRYYEWQLIVLTPICPHFCDNAWALLGKPGSVLDARYPEPTAEVDTTLGIQGDFVYNKVPHDFIKLMEKASKAGKPASAHVYVARSFPEWKVAVLSVLRQKHQDGQLPLVSQEMMKSDEAAKAQWKDIMQVLMQDPALKPFGKHLGPFAAFKRDEAAVFGATALEASVPFDELGLLEEHAEYLREKLKMDVAVLPSERLAAPEHKDAAASAQPGKPGIHYTAAQNGDAPAGKAPGGGKAASGKVGSGGSVQAKTIGDVK
;
A
#
# COMPACT_ATOMS: atom_id res chain seq x y z
N GLU A 1 -17.59 -20.60 -17.55
CA GLU A 1 -16.40 -20.26 -16.75
C GLU A 1 -16.67 -18.90 -16.13
N GLY A 2 -16.87 -18.87 -14.82
CA GLY A 2 -17.49 -17.74 -14.13
C GLY A 2 -16.65 -16.46 -14.21
N GLU A 3 -17.34 -15.33 -14.40
CA GLU A 3 -16.73 -14.00 -14.26
C GLU A 3 -15.97 -13.90 -12.94
N CYS A 4 -14.73 -13.44 -13.02
CA CYS A 4 -13.99 -12.86 -11.88
C CYS A 4 -13.85 -13.77 -10.65
N SER A 5 -13.27 -14.96 -10.77
CA SER A 5 -12.99 -15.80 -9.60
C SER A 5 -11.88 -15.23 -8.70
N ARG A 6 -10.86 -14.61 -9.30
CA ARG A 6 -9.68 -14.10 -8.57
C ARG A 6 -9.99 -12.80 -7.86
N PHE A 7 -9.33 -12.56 -6.73
CA PHE A 7 -9.42 -11.28 -6.02
C PHE A 7 -9.11 -10.08 -6.95
N ALA A 8 -8.02 -10.14 -7.71
CA ALA A 8 -7.63 -9.08 -8.64
C ALA A 8 -8.70 -8.76 -9.70
N ASP A 9 -9.41 -9.77 -10.21
CA ASP A 9 -10.47 -9.59 -11.21
C ASP A 9 -11.70 -8.90 -10.57
N ARG A 10 -12.11 -9.36 -9.38
CA ARG A 10 -13.21 -8.76 -8.63
C ARG A 10 -12.90 -7.31 -8.26
N TRP A 11 -11.70 -7.07 -7.76
CA TRP A 11 -11.23 -5.73 -7.39
C TRP A 11 -11.26 -4.79 -8.60
N PHE A 12 -10.68 -5.21 -9.73
CA PHE A 12 -10.67 -4.35 -10.91
C PHE A 12 -12.08 -4.08 -11.44
N ALA A 13 -12.95 -5.10 -11.50
CA ALA A 13 -14.36 -4.90 -11.88
C ALA A 13 -15.09 -3.90 -10.95
N ASN A 14 -14.81 -3.94 -9.65
CA ASN A 14 -15.34 -2.99 -8.68
C ASN A 14 -14.82 -1.57 -8.89
N GLU A 15 -13.52 -1.39 -9.16
CA GLU A 15 -12.95 -0.09 -9.51
C GLU A 15 -13.56 0.48 -10.79
N MET A 16 -13.79 -0.35 -11.81
CA MET A 16 -14.50 0.08 -13.02
C MET A 16 -15.92 0.59 -12.70
N ASN A 17 -16.67 -0.14 -11.87
CA ASN A 17 -18.01 0.27 -11.44
C ASN A 17 -17.97 1.60 -10.67
N ARG A 18 -16.98 1.79 -9.78
CA ARG A 18 -16.78 3.04 -9.03
C ARG A 18 -16.49 4.21 -9.96
N LEU A 19 -15.51 4.06 -10.85
CA LEU A 19 -15.02 5.14 -11.71
C LEU A 19 -16.05 5.57 -12.75
N VAL A 20 -16.86 4.65 -13.27
CA VAL A 20 -17.99 4.99 -14.14
C VAL A 20 -19.03 5.84 -13.39
N ARG A 21 -19.42 5.46 -12.17
CA ARG A 21 -20.36 6.24 -11.36
C ARG A 21 -19.83 7.62 -11.03
N GLU A 22 -18.57 7.71 -10.60
CA GLU A 22 -17.93 8.96 -10.22
C GLU A 22 -17.76 9.90 -11.42
N SER A 23 -17.33 9.37 -12.57
CA SER A 23 -17.21 10.14 -13.81
C SER A 23 -18.57 10.69 -14.26
N ARG A 24 -19.64 9.88 -14.15
CA ARG A 24 -21.00 10.34 -14.44
C ARG A 24 -21.41 11.50 -13.54
N ALA A 25 -21.20 11.37 -12.22
CA ALA A 25 -21.52 12.42 -11.27
C ALA A 25 -20.75 13.72 -11.56
N HIS A 26 -19.48 13.62 -11.97
CA HIS A 26 -18.70 14.79 -12.39
C HIS A 26 -19.21 15.43 -13.69
N TYR A 27 -19.64 14.63 -14.67
CA TYR A 27 -20.27 15.15 -15.89
C TYR A 27 -21.61 15.84 -15.60
N GLU A 28 -22.45 15.23 -14.76
CA GLU A 28 -23.74 15.80 -14.35
C GLU A 28 -23.57 17.12 -13.56
N ALA A 29 -22.50 17.22 -12.76
CA ALA A 29 -22.12 18.44 -12.05
C ALA A 29 -21.32 19.46 -12.91
N MET A 30 -21.07 19.17 -14.20
CA MET A 30 -20.24 19.98 -15.11
C MET A 30 -18.79 20.22 -14.63
N TYR A 31 -18.25 19.34 -13.79
CA TYR A 31 -16.86 19.37 -13.33
C TYR A 31 -15.93 18.63 -14.29
N TYR A 32 -15.77 19.16 -15.51
CA TYR A 32 -15.07 18.47 -16.60
C TYR A 32 -13.60 18.12 -16.31
N ARG A 33 -12.92 18.91 -15.46
CA ARG A 33 -11.55 18.57 -15.02
C ARG A 33 -11.53 17.31 -14.15
N GLU A 34 -12.47 17.21 -13.21
CA GLU A 34 -12.62 16.05 -12.34
C GLU A 34 -13.14 14.84 -13.12
N ALA A 35 -14.08 15.07 -14.05
CA ALA A 35 -14.55 14.06 -14.98
C ALA A 35 -13.37 13.48 -15.80
N LEU A 36 -12.46 14.30 -16.34
CA LEU A 36 -11.28 13.80 -17.04
C LEU A 36 -10.34 13.00 -16.13
N ARG A 37 -10.17 13.44 -14.87
CA ARG A 37 -9.37 12.73 -13.86
C ARG A 37 -9.89 11.30 -13.67
N THR A 38 -11.17 11.15 -13.40
CA THR A 38 -11.77 9.84 -13.11
C THR A 38 -12.00 9.02 -14.37
N ALA A 39 -12.44 9.65 -15.46
CA ALA A 39 -12.77 8.99 -16.72
C ALA A 39 -11.56 8.41 -17.43
N TYR A 40 -10.39 9.05 -17.33
CA TYR A 40 -9.19 8.65 -18.08
C TYR A 40 -8.01 8.32 -17.17
N PHE A 41 -7.56 9.26 -16.33
CA PHE A 41 -6.32 9.07 -15.58
C PHE A 41 -6.44 7.97 -14.53
N GLU A 42 -7.46 8.02 -13.67
CA GLU A 42 -7.67 6.99 -12.64
C GLU A 42 -8.15 5.67 -13.26
N PHE A 43 -8.98 5.72 -14.29
CA PHE A 43 -9.43 4.51 -15.01
C PHE A 43 -8.28 3.77 -15.68
N THR A 44 -7.39 4.49 -16.34
CA THR A 44 -6.16 3.92 -16.91
C THR A 44 -5.25 3.40 -15.80
N ALA A 45 -5.05 4.15 -14.72
CA ALA A 45 -4.23 3.73 -13.59
C ALA A 45 -4.74 2.43 -12.94
N ALA A 46 -6.06 2.30 -12.77
CA ALA A 46 -6.67 1.07 -12.24
C ALA A 46 -6.41 -0.13 -13.15
N PHE A 47 -6.51 0.05 -14.48
CA PHE A 47 -6.22 -1.02 -15.43
C PHE A 47 -4.72 -1.36 -15.52
N ASP A 48 -3.84 -0.37 -15.45
CA ASP A 48 -2.40 -0.56 -15.38
C ASP A 48 -2.01 -1.34 -14.13
N GLN A 49 -2.58 -0.97 -12.97
CA GLN A 49 -2.38 -1.69 -11.73
C GLN A 49 -2.87 -3.15 -11.83
N TYR A 50 -4.05 -3.38 -12.42
CA TYR A 50 -4.56 -4.73 -12.65
C TYR A 50 -3.64 -5.57 -13.55
N LYS A 51 -3.10 -4.99 -14.63
CA LYS A 51 -2.12 -5.66 -15.49
C LYS A 51 -0.82 -5.98 -14.75
N ASP A 52 -0.35 -5.06 -13.92
CA ASP A 52 0.84 -5.24 -13.08
C ASP A 52 0.67 -6.40 -12.10
N VAL A 53 -0.47 -6.46 -11.43
CA VAL A 53 -0.82 -7.56 -10.50
C VAL A 53 -0.88 -8.90 -11.22
N CYS A 54 -1.53 -8.94 -12.39
CA CYS A 54 -1.59 -10.13 -13.22
C CYS A 54 -0.20 -10.60 -13.66
N ARG A 55 0.64 -9.67 -14.15
CA ARG A 55 2.01 -9.95 -14.59
C ARG A 55 2.86 -10.52 -13.45
N ALA A 56 2.81 -9.88 -12.28
CA ALA A 56 3.56 -10.32 -11.11
C ALA A 56 3.13 -11.71 -10.64
N SER A 57 1.83 -12.02 -10.74
CA SER A 57 1.28 -13.34 -10.41
C SER A 57 1.48 -14.37 -11.54
N LYS A 58 2.17 -14.00 -12.64
CA LYS A 58 2.41 -14.83 -13.84
C LYS A 58 1.11 -15.35 -14.48
N VAL A 59 0.02 -14.58 -14.38
CA VAL A 59 -1.26 -14.91 -15.02
C VAL A 59 -1.67 -13.82 -15.99
N LEU A 60 -2.42 -14.18 -17.01
CA LEU A 60 -2.99 -13.19 -17.93
C LEU A 60 -4.19 -12.45 -17.30
N PRO A 61 -4.40 -11.18 -17.65
CA PRO A 61 -5.65 -10.48 -17.40
C PRO A 61 -6.84 -11.22 -18.01
N SER A 62 -8.00 -11.16 -17.36
CA SER A 62 -9.22 -11.71 -17.93
C SER A 62 -9.55 -10.98 -19.23
N LYS A 63 -9.63 -11.72 -20.35
CA LYS A 63 -9.95 -11.15 -21.66
C LYS A 63 -11.28 -10.41 -21.64
N ALA A 64 -12.30 -10.98 -21.01
CA ALA A 64 -13.63 -10.36 -20.93
C ALA A 64 -13.58 -9.02 -20.17
N LEU A 65 -12.85 -8.98 -19.06
CA LEU A 65 -12.72 -7.79 -18.24
C LEU A 65 -11.88 -6.69 -18.92
N ALA A 66 -10.80 -7.07 -19.60
CA ALA A 66 -10.00 -6.15 -20.40
C ALA A 66 -10.80 -5.55 -21.57
N MET A 67 -11.59 -6.36 -22.29
CA MET A 67 -12.45 -5.87 -23.36
C MET A 67 -13.55 -4.93 -22.84
N ARG A 68 -14.14 -5.25 -21.68
CA ARG A 68 -15.09 -4.35 -21.00
C ARG A 68 -14.43 -3.03 -20.63
N TYR A 69 -13.21 -3.05 -20.11
CA TYR A 69 -12.44 -1.85 -19.80
C TYR A 69 -12.29 -0.96 -21.04
N TYR A 70 -11.81 -1.52 -22.16
CA TYR A 70 -11.62 -0.73 -23.37
C TYR A 70 -12.92 -0.13 -23.88
N GLU A 71 -14.00 -0.91 -23.90
CA GLU A 71 -15.33 -0.42 -24.29
C GLU A 71 -15.81 0.73 -23.39
N TRP A 72 -15.75 0.55 -22.07
CA TRP A 72 -16.21 1.57 -21.12
C TRP A 72 -15.34 2.82 -21.16
N GLN A 73 -14.01 2.66 -21.23
CA GLN A 73 -13.06 3.77 -21.33
C GLN A 73 -13.35 4.66 -22.53
N LEU A 74 -13.68 4.07 -23.69
CA LEU A 74 -14.03 4.84 -24.88
C LEU A 74 -15.34 5.60 -24.71
N ILE A 75 -16.39 4.93 -24.21
CA ILE A 75 -17.70 5.58 -24.03
C ILE A 75 -17.59 6.73 -23.03
N VAL A 76 -16.94 6.51 -21.88
CA VAL A 76 -16.83 7.53 -20.82
C VAL A 76 -15.97 8.72 -21.26
N LEU A 77 -14.94 8.50 -22.10
CA LEU A 77 -14.06 9.56 -22.61
C LEU A 77 -14.64 10.32 -23.83
N THR A 78 -15.66 9.76 -24.49
CA THR A 78 -16.25 10.30 -25.72
C THR A 78 -16.65 11.79 -25.63
N PRO A 79 -17.22 12.32 -24.52
CA PRO A 79 -17.56 13.73 -24.42
C PRO A 79 -16.36 14.70 -24.51
N ILE A 80 -15.14 14.22 -24.28
CA ILE A 80 -13.92 15.04 -24.31
C ILE A 80 -13.13 14.80 -25.61
N CYS A 81 -12.98 13.54 -26.02
CA CYS A 81 -12.15 13.16 -27.17
C CYS A 81 -12.94 12.30 -28.19
N PRO A 82 -14.02 12.82 -28.82
CA PRO A 82 -14.94 12.01 -29.61
C PRO A 82 -14.28 11.37 -30.84
N HIS A 83 -13.46 12.12 -31.59
CA HIS A 83 -12.79 11.60 -32.79
C HIS A 83 -11.82 10.45 -32.49
N PHE A 84 -11.10 10.55 -31.37
CA PHE A 84 -10.20 9.49 -30.92
C PHE A 84 -11.00 8.25 -30.51
N CYS A 85 -12.07 8.45 -29.73
CA CYS A 85 -12.89 7.35 -29.24
C CYS A 85 -13.59 6.61 -30.38
N ASP A 86 -14.08 7.34 -31.40
CA ASP A 86 -14.77 6.74 -32.54
C ASP A 86 -13.81 5.90 -33.42
N ASN A 87 -12.60 6.43 -33.68
CA ASN A 87 -11.57 5.65 -34.37
C ASN A 87 -11.15 4.41 -33.56
N ALA A 88 -10.96 4.55 -32.24
CA ALA A 88 -10.63 3.43 -31.38
C ALA A 88 -11.76 2.39 -31.29
N TRP A 89 -13.03 2.82 -31.32
CA TRP A 89 -14.21 1.96 -31.35
C TRP A 89 -14.23 1.05 -32.58
N ALA A 90 -13.91 1.62 -33.75
CA ALA A 90 -13.74 0.86 -34.98
C ALA A 90 -12.58 -0.14 -34.90
N LEU A 91 -11.44 0.23 -34.29
CA LEU A 91 -10.30 -0.69 -34.05
C LEU A 91 -10.65 -1.85 -33.10
N LEU A 92 -11.56 -1.63 -32.14
CA LEU A 92 -12.11 -2.67 -31.28
C LEU A 92 -13.08 -3.61 -32.01
N GLY A 93 -13.41 -3.34 -33.28
CA GLY A 93 -14.33 -4.13 -34.08
C GLY A 93 -15.78 -3.96 -33.66
N LYS A 94 -16.12 -2.87 -32.97
CA LYS A 94 -17.50 -2.59 -32.56
C LYS A 94 -18.29 -1.99 -33.74
N PRO A 95 -19.56 -2.38 -33.93
CA PRO A 95 -20.38 -1.82 -35.00
C PRO A 95 -20.81 -0.39 -34.67
N GLY A 96 -21.09 0.40 -35.71
CA GLY A 96 -21.58 1.77 -35.58
C GLY A 96 -20.53 2.75 -35.04
N SER A 97 -21.00 3.91 -34.59
CA SER A 97 -20.19 4.93 -33.95
C SER A 97 -20.25 4.80 -32.42
N VAL A 98 -19.17 5.17 -31.73
CA VAL A 98 -19.20 5.30 -30.26
C VAL A 98 -20.21 6.36 -29.79
N LEU A 99 -20.54 7.33 -30.66
CA LEU A 99 -21.51 8.39 -30.36
C LEU A 99 -22.93 7.86 -30.16
N ASP A 100 -23.26 6.70 -30.75
CA ASP A 100 -24.55 6.04 -30.58
C ASP A 100 -24.58 5.11 -29.35
N ALA A 101 -23.43 4.91 -28.68
CA ALA A 101 -23.32 4.02 -27.54
C ALA A 101 -23.99 4.64 -26.30
N ARG A 102 -24.67 3.80 -25.54
CA ARG A 102 -25.21 4.20 -24.24
C ARG A 102 -24.11 4.28 -23.21
N TYR A 103 -24.24 5.22 -22.27
CA TYR A 103 -23.34 5.30 -21.13
C TYR A 103 -23.33 3.97 -20.37
N PRO A 104 -22.15 3.44 -19.96
CA PRO A 104 -22.08 2.16 -19.29
C PRO A 104 -22.75 2.22 -17.92
N GLU A 105 -23.49 1.18 -17.58
CA GLU A 105 -24.07 1.01 -16.25
C GLU A 105 -23.22 0.04 -15.42
N PRO A 106 -23.01 0.31 -14.11
CA PRO A 106 -22.29 -0.60 -13.23
C PRO A 106 -22.88 -2.01 -13.24
N THR A 107 -22.01 -3.01 -13.27
CA THR A 107 -22.42 -4.43 -13.29
C THR A 107 -22.91 -4.92 -11.93
N ALA A 108 -22.51 -4.23 -10.86
CA ALA A 108 -22.93 -4.48 -9.49
C ALA A 108 -22.80 -3.18 -8.69
N GLU A 109 -23.39 -3.15 -7.49
CA GLU A 109 -23.11 -2.10 -6.51
C GLU A 109 -21.63 -2.07 -6.14
N VAL A 110 -21.13 -0.87 -5.84
CA VAL A 110 -19.71 -0.69 -5.50
C VAL A 110 -19.47 -1.22 -4.09
N ASP A 111 -18.61 -2.23 -3.99
CA ASP A 111 -18.16 -2.80 -2.72
C ASP A 111 -16.99 -1.97 -2.17
N THR A 112 -17.28 -1.19 -1.13
CA THR A 112 -16.29 -0.38 -0.44
C THR A 112 -15.22 -1.23 0.26
N THR A 113 -15.57 -2.43 0.74
CA THR A 113 -14.64 -3.34 1.41
C THR A 113 -13.59 -3.83 0.43
N LEU A 114 -14.01 -4.20 -0.78
CA LEU A 114 -13.12 -4.65 -1.83
C LEU A 114 -12.16 -3.54 -2.31
N GLY A 115 -12.66 -2.30 -2.39
CA GLY A 115 -11.82 -1.12 -2.64
C GLY A 115 -10.75 -0.92 -1.55
N ILE A 116 -11.14 -1.00 -0.27
CA ILE A 116 -10.22 -0.90 0.87
C ILE A 116 -9.16 -2.01 0.84
N GLN A 117 -9.57 -3.25 0.57
CA GLN A 117 -8.66 -4.39 0.45
C GLN A 117 -7.66 -4.21 -0.69
N GLY A 118 -8.13 -3.74 -1.86
CA GLY A 118 -7.26 -3.45 -2.99
C GLY A 118 -6.26 -2.34 -2.71
N ASP A 119 -6.71 -1.22 -2.13
CA ASP A 119 -5.81 -0.12 -1.72
C ASP A 119 -4.76 -0.58 -0.70
N PHE A 120 -5.16 -1.45 0.24
CA PHE A 120 -4.25 -2.03 1.22
C PHE A 120 -3.14 -2.87 0.56
N VAL A 121 -3.52 -3.83 -0.30
CA VAL A 121 -2.58 -4.80 -0.91
C VAL A 121 -1.73 -4.18 -2.01
N TYR A 122 -2.32 -3.30 -2.81
CA TYR A 122 -1.71 -2.83 -4.06
C TYR A 122 -1.02 -1.48 -3.93
N ASN A 123 -1.41 -0.65 -2.96
CA ASN A 123 -0.84 0.69 -2.77
C ASN A 123 -0.11 0.80 -1.43
N LYS A 124 -0.83 0.67 -0.30
CA LYS A 124 -0.29 0.99 1.04
C LYS A 124 0.86 0.06 1.43
N VAL A 125 0.63 -1.25 1.41
CA VAL A 125 1.63 -2.24 1.87
C VAL A 125 2.89 -2.21 1.00
N PRO A 126 2.82 -2.28 -0.35
CA PRO A 126 4.01 -2.22 -1.19
C PRO A 126 4.79 -0.92 -1.03
N HIS A 127 4.10 0.22 -0.95
CA HIS A 127 4.73 1.53 -0.77
C HIS A 127 5.52 1.59 0.55
N ASP A 128 4.91 1.18 1.65
CA ASP A 128 5.56 1.19 2.97
C ASP A 128 6.74 0.22 3.02
N PHE A 129 6.61 -0.96 2.40
CA PHE A 129 7.69 -1.93 2.32
C PHE A 129 8.85 -1.40 1.48
N ILE A 130 8.62 -0.86 0.28
CA ILE A 130 9.69 -0.28 -0.54
C ILE A 130 10.45 0.80 0.24
N LYS A 131 9.74 1.68 0.94
CA LYS A 131 10.34 2.73 1.77
C LYS A 131 11.19 2.17 2.94
N LEU A 132 10.76 1.08 3.56
CA LEU A 132 11.53 0.40 4.60
C LEU A 132 12.73 -0.36 4.02
N MET A 133 12.59 -0.95 2.84
CA MET A 133 13.65 -1.61 2.10
C MET A 133 14.78 -0.64 1.73
N GLU A 134 14.45 0.57 1.26
CA GLU A 134 15.44 1.62 0.96
C GLU A 134 16.26 2.01 2.19
N LYS A 135 15.64 2.02 3.38
CA LYS A 135 16.35 2.24 4.64
C LYS A 135 17.24 1.07 5.01
N ALA A 136 16.73 -0.16 4.90
CA ALA A 136 17.49 -1.38 5.18
C ALA A 136 18.69 -1.54 4.23
N SER A 137 18.53 -1.14 2.96
CA SER A 137 19.56 -1.19 1.94
C SER A 137 20.81 -0.36 2.27
N LYS A 138 20.70 0.62 3.17
CA LYS A 138 21.85 1.39 3.69
C LYS A 138 22.77 0.55 4.59
N ALA A 139 22.22 -0.47 5.25
CA ALA A 139 22.96 -1.38 6.13
C ALA A 139 23.47 -2.64 5.43
N GLY A 140 22.96 -2.95 4.23
CA GLY A 140 23.36 -4.09 3.41
C GLY A 140 22.28 -4.45 2.40
N LYS A 141 22.62 -5.23 1.36
CA LYS A 141 21.65 -5.64 0.32
C LYS A 141 20.63 -6.64 0.91
N PRO A 142 19.33 -6.29 1.00
CA PRO A 142 18.31 -7.23 1.46
C PRO A 142 18.18 -8.39 0.47
N ALA A 143 18.08 -9.61 0.97
CA ALA A 143 17.92 -10.82 0.17
C ALA A 143 16.55 -11.47 0.37
N SER A 144 15.95 -11.31 1.55
CA SER A 144 14.61 -11.81 1.86
C SER A 144 13.87 -10.90 2.83
N ALA A 145 12.55 -10.99 2.81
CA ALA A 145 11.62 -10.22 3.61
C ALA A 145 10.64 -11.14 4.35
N HIS A 146 10.47 -10.87 5.64
CA HIS A 146 9.48 -11.54 6.49
C HIS A 146 8.43 -10.53 6.92
N VAL A 147 7.20 -10.74 6.46
CA VAL A 147 6.03 -9.89 6.73
C VAL A 147 5.26 -10.48 7.91
N TYR A 148 4.96 -9.64 8.90
CA TYR A 148 4.21 -10.01 10.09
C TYR A 148 2.86 -9.29 10.13
N VAL A 149 1.80 -10.08 10.23
CA VAL A 149 0.42 -9.60 10.29
C VAL A 149 -0.11 -9.78 11.71
N ALA A 150 -0.55 -8.69 12.34
CA ALA A 150 -1.14 -8.73 13.67
C ALA A 150 -2.67 -8.86 13.56
N ARG A 151 -3.24 -9.90 14.19
CA ARG A 151 -4.70 -10.14 14.18
C ARG A 151 -5.46 -9.14 15.07
N SER A 152 -4.83 -8.69 16.15
CA SER A 152 -5.42 -7.78 17.11
C SER A 152 -4.40 -6.76 17.59
N PHE A 153 -4.88 -5.59 17.98
CA PHE A 153 -4.05 -4.64 18.72
C PHE A 153 -3.66 -5.22 20.10
N PRO A 154 -2.47 -4.87 20.63
CA PRO A 154 -2.15 -5.05 22.05
C PRO A 154 -3.25 -4.48 22.95
N GLU A 155 -3.48 -5.08 24.11
CA GLU A 155 -4.58 -4.73 25.03
C GLU A 155 -4.67 -3.23 25.34
N TRP A 156 -3.53 -2.57 25.58
CA TRP A 156 -3.50 -1.13 25.85
C TRP A 156 -3.97 -0.27 24.66
N LYS A 157 -3.72 -0.70 23.42
CA LYS A 157 -4.21 -0.02 22.22
C LYS A 157 -5.70 -0.27 22.01
N VAL A 158 -6.19 -1.46 22.34
CA VAL A 158 -7.64 -1.78 22.32
C VAL A 158 -8.39 -0.91 23.33
N ALA A 159 -7.84 -0.72 24.53
CA ALA A 159 -8.40 0.17 25.53
C ALA A 159 -8.45 1.63 25.04
N VAL A 160 -7.37 2.14 24.42
CA VAL A 160 -7.36 3.47 23.81
C VAL A 160 -8.44 3.61 22.72
N LEU A 161 -8.54 2.63 21.82
CA LEU A 161 -9.55 2.63 20.75
C LEU A 161 -10.98 2.59 21.31
N SER A 162 -11.21 1.87 22.40
CA SER A 162 -12.51 1.78 23.07
C SER A 162 -12.94 3.15 23.62
N VAL A 163 -12.02 3.87 24.27
CA VAL A 163 -12.28 5.24 24.76
C VAL A 163 -12.54 6.21 23.60
N LEU A 164 -11.73 6.16 22.54
CA LEU A 164 -11.92 7.01 21.35
C LEU A 164 -13.28 6.74 20.67
N ARG A 165 -13.70 5.48 20.60
CA ARG A 165 -14.98 5.08 20.02
C ARG A 165 -16.15 5.59 20.86
N GLN A 166 -16.10 5.44 22.17
CA GLN A 166 -17.12 5.95 23.08
C GLN A 166 -17.25 7.48 22.92
N LYS A 167 -16.13 8.20 22.95
CA LYS A 167 -16.11 9.65 22.78
C LYS A 167 -16.60 10.09 21.39
N HIS A 168 -16.35 9.29 20.35
CA HIS A 168 -16.90 9.54 19.02
C HIS A 168 -18.43 9.36 18.99
N GLN A 169 -18.95 8.31 19.62
CA GLN A 169 -20.41 8.07 19.73
C GLN A 169 -21.10 9.19 20.51
N ASP A 170 -20.43 9.74 21.53
CA ASP A 170 -20.92 10.87 22.32
C ASP A 170 -20.81 12.24 21.59
N GLY A 171 -20.29 12.26 20.36
CA GLY A 171 -20.03 13.51 19.61
C GLY A 171 -18.92 14.37 20.20
N GLN A 172 -18.05 13.79 21.02
CA GLN A 172 -16.97 14.45 21.76
C GLN A 172 -15.58 14.17 21.18
N LEU A 173 -15.48 13.42 20.07
CA LEU A 173 -14.21 13.21 19.37
C LEU A 173 -14.06 14.23 18.24
N PRO A 174 -13.13 15.19 18.34
CA PRO A 174 -12.88 16.13 17.27
C PRO A 174 -12.19 15.42 16.10
N LEU A 175 -12.90 15.23 14.98
CA LEU A 175 -12.36 14.65 13.74
C LEU A 175 -11.71 15.72 12.86
N VAL A 176 -10.77 16.47 13.43
CA VAL A 176 -10.07 17.55 12.74
C VAL A 176 -8.56 17.32 12.76
N SER A 177 -7.86 17.79 11.73
CA SER A 177 -6.40 17.66 11.63
C SER A 177 -5.69 18.42 12.77
N GLN A 178 -4.44 18.05 13.03
CA GLN A 178 -3.54 18.78 13.96
C GLN A 178 -3.52 20.30 13.73
N GLU A 179 -3.64 20.73 12.48
CA GLU A 179 -3.59 22.15 12.11
C GLU A 179 -4.89 22.87 12.46
N MET A 180 -6.04 22.27 12.13
CA MET A 180 -7.35 22.82 12.47
C MET A 180 -7.62 22.78 13.99
N MET A 181 -7.06 21.81 14.69
CA MET A 181 -7.13 21.73 16.16
C MET A 181 -6.40 22.89 16.86
N LYS A 182 -5.44 23.55 16.23
CA LYS A 182 -4.76 24.71 16.81
C LYS A 182 -5.63 25.97 16.78
N SER A 183 -6.53 26.07 15.82
CA SER A 183 -7.45 27.21 15.65
C SER A 183 -8.80 27.03 16.36
N ASP A 184 -9.16 25.81 16.75
CA ASP A 184 -10.44 25.49 17.41
C ASP A 184 -10.24 25.18 18.91
N GLU A 185 -10.62 26.11 19.77
CA GLU A 185 -10.51 25.96 21.23
C GLU A 185 -11.40 24.84 21.78
N ALA A 186 -12.56 24.57 21.17
CA ALA A 186 -13.46 23.50 21.59
C ALA A 186 -12.87 22.13 21.27
N ALA A 187 -12.34 21.95 20.06
CA ALA A 187 -11.64 20.72 19.68
C ALA A 187 -10.42 20.45 20.58
N LYS A 188 -9.68 21.51 20.95
CA LYS A 188 -8.52 21.40 21.84
C LYS A 188 -8.92 21.01 23.26
N ALA A 189 -10.03 21.54 23.78
CA ALA A 189 -10.56 21.18 25.09
C ALA A 189 -11.04 19.72 25.12
N GLN A 190 -11.81 19.28 24.11
CA GLN A 190 -12.25 17.89 23.96
C GLN A 190 -11.07 16.92 23.88
N TRP A 191 -10.04 17.26 23.11
CA TRP A 191 -8.84 16.45 23.00
C TRP A 191 -8.08 16.32 24.32
N LYS A 192 -8.00 17.42 25.09
CA LYS A 192 -7.36 17.42 26.41
C LYS A 192 -8.13 16.53 27.39
N ASP A 193 -9.46 16.56 27.38
CA ASP A 193 -10.31 15.68 28.19
C ASP A 193 -10.07 14.20 27.85
N ILE A 194 -10.09 13.84 26.56
CA ILE A 194 -9.82 12.47 26.10
C ILE A 194 -8.43 12.01 26.57
N MET A 195 -7.40 12.84 26.39
CA MET A 195 -6.05 12.52 26.82
C MET A 195 -5.94 12.36 28.35
N GLN A 196 -6.69 13.15 29.12
CA GLN A 196 -6.74 13.04 30.57
C GLN A 196 -7.39 11.72 31.01
N VAL A 197 -8.50 11.32 30.38
CA VAL A 197 -9.16 10.02 30.62
C VAL A 197 -8.19 8.87 30.34
N LEU A 198 -7.49 8.91 29.19
CA LEU A 198 -6.50 7.89 28.83
C LEU A 198 -5.32 7.82 29.81
N MET A 199 -4.87 8.94 30.38
CA MET A 199 -3.78 8.97 31.36
C MET A 199 -4.21 8.54 32.77
N GLN A 200 -5.50 8.63 33.10
CA GLN A 200 -6.05 8.22 34.39
C GLN A 200 -6.26 6.70 34.47
N ASP A 201 -6.41 6.02 33.34
CA ASP A 201 -6.53 4.56 33.27
C ASP A 201 -5.26 3.86 33.81
N PRO A 202 -5.34 3.09 34.91
CA PRO A 202 -4.21 2.36 35.48
C PRO A 202 -3.52 1.40 34.50
N ALA A 203 -4.27 0.80 33.56
CA ALA A 203 -3.74 -0.15 32.58
C ALA A 203 -2.88 0.54 31.50
N LEU A 204 -3.09 1.85 31.28
CA LEU A 204 -2.43 2.63 30.25
C LEU A 204 -1.21 3.41 30.77
N LYS A 205 -1.07 3.60 32.08
CA LYS A 205 0.06 4.31 32.72
C LYS A 205 1.45 3.83 32.26
N PRO A 206 1.74 2.52 32.12
CA PRO A 206 3.04 2.06 31.62
C PRO A 206 3.37 2.54 30.21
N PHE A 207 2.36 2.87 29.41
CA PHE A 207 2.47 3.24 28.01
C PHE A 207 2.29 4.74 27.75
N GLY A 208 2.30 5.58 28.80
CA GLY A 208 1.97 7.01 28.70
C GLY A 208 2.67 7.80 27.58
N LYS A 209 3.94 7.48 27.29
CA LYS A 209 4.71 8.11 26.20
C LYS A 209 4.18 7.74 24.79
N HIS A 210 3.54 6.59 24.65
CA HIS A 210 3.02 6.05 23.39
C HIS A 210 1.52 6.31 23.20
N LEU A 211 0.77 6.60 24.28
CA LEU A 211 -0.66 6.89 24.22
C LEU A 211 -0.98 8.09 23.32
N GLY A 212 -0.31 9.23 23.55
CA GLY A 212 -0.57 10.46 22.81
C GLY A 212 -0.35 10.32 21.30
N PRO A 213 0.82 9.84 20.84
CA PRO A 213 1.06 9.60 19.42
C PRO A 213 0.07 8.61 18.78
N PHE A 214 -0.28 7.53 19.48
CA PHE A 214 -1.22 6.53 18.94
C PHE A 214 -2.65 7.06 18.85
N ALA A 215 -3.13 7.74 19.89
CA ALA A 215 -4.47 8.33 19.89
C ALA A 215 -4.59 9.42 18.81
N ALA A 216 -3.58 10.29 18.68
CA ALA A 216 -3.56 11.33 17.65
C ALA A 216 -3.57 10.72 16.24
N PHE A 217 -2.75 9.68 16.02
CA PHE A 217 -2.73 8.95 14.75
C PHE A 217 -4.12 8.38 14.41
N LYS A 218 -4.80 7.75 15.37
CA LYS A 218 -6.13 7.16 15.14
C LYS A 218 -7.24 8.20 14.93
N ARG A 219 -7.16 9.35 15.60
CA ARG A 219 -8.05 10.49 15.34
C ARG A 219 -7.86 11.03 13.93
N ASP A 220 -6.61 11.25 13.51
CA ASP A 220 -6.31 11.77 12.17
C ASP A 220 -6.74 10.77 11.08
N GLU A 221 -6.57 9.47 11.33
CA GLU A 221 -7.08 8.40 10.46
C GLU A 221 -8.61 8.42 10.40
N ALA A 222 -9.30 8.62 11.53
CA ALA A 222 -10.76 8.72 11.59
C ALA A 222 -11.31 10.00 10.93
N ALA A 223 -10.53 11.09 10.88
CA ALA A 223 -10.91 12.31 10.17
C ALA A 223 -10.95 12.11 8.65
N VAL A 224 -10.16 11.18 8.12
CA VAL A 224 -10.08 10.88 6.68
C VAL A 224 -11.02 9.73 6.30
N PHE A 225 -11.00 8.63 7.07
CA PHE A 225 -11.70 7.39 6.72
C PHE A 225 -13.01 7.17 7.51
N GLY A 226 -13.35 8.08 8.43
CA GLY A 226 -14.53 8.00 9.28
C GLY A 226 -14.37 7.03 10.45
N ALA A 227 -15.49 6.71 11.09
CA ALA A 227 -15.53 5.94 12.35
C ALA A 227 -14.91 4.53 12.25
N THR A 228 -14.86 3.93 11.06
CA THR A 228 -14.28 2.61 10.81
C THR A 228 -12.78 2.54 11.15
N ALA A 229 -12.07 3.67 11.10
CA ALA A 229 -10.66 3.75 11.50
C ALA A 229 -10.42 3.47 13.01
N LEU A 230 -11.47 3.64 13.83
CA LEU A 230 -11.44 3.41 15.28
C LEU A 230 -11.74 1.94 15.65
N GLU A 231 -11.95 1.08 14.66
CA GLU A 231 -12.13 -0.35 14.90
C GLU A 231 -10.83 -1.03 15.35
N ALA A 232 -10.96 -1.92 16.33
CA ALA A 232 -9.83 -2.69 16.89
C ALA A 232 -9.42 -3.88 15.99
N SER A 233 -10.25 -4.19 15.00
CA SER A 233 -10.01 -5.22 14.01
C SER A 233 -10.28 -4.67 12.62
N VAL A 234 -9.50 -5.13 11.66
CA VAL A 234 -9.74 -4.88 10.24
C VAL A 234 -10.94 -5.74 9.81
N PRO A 235 -11.86 -5.25 8.96
CA PRO A 235 -13.08 -5.98 8.59
C PRO A 235 -12.83 -7.18 7.66
N PHE A 236 -11.57 -7.55 7.40
CA PHE A 236 -11.19 -8.63 6.51
C PHE A 236 -9.95 -9.38 7.01
N ASP A 237 -9.75 -10.59 6.47
CA ASP A 237 -8.58 -11.41 6.76
C ASP A 237 -7.33 -10.89 6.04
N GLU A 238 -6.55 -10.05 6.73
CA GLU A 238 -5.30 -9.49 6.21
C GLU A 238 -4.26 -10.57 5.91
N LEU A 239 -4.21 -11.63 6.73
CA LEU A 239 -3.22 -12.68 6.59
C LEU A 239 -3.47 -13.45 5.30
N GLY A 240 -4.69 -13.96 5.13
CA GLY A 240 -5.07 -14.68 3.91
C GLY A 240 -4.94 -13.80 2.66
N LEU A 241 -5.29 -12.52 2.75
CA LEU A 241 -5.18 -11.58 1.63
C LEU A 241 -3.73 -11.32 1.22
N LEU A 242 -2.81 -11.12 2.17
CA LEU A 242 -1.39 -10.93 1.88
C LEU A 242 -0.72 -12.24 1.43
N GLU A 243 -1.15 -13.39 1.95
CA GLU A 243 -0.70 -14.71 1.49
C GLU A 243 -1.10 -14.96 0.03
N GLU A 244 -2.34 -14.66 -0.36
CA GLU A 244 -2.83 -14.76 -1.75
C GLU A 244 -1.99 -13.87 -2.70
N HIS A 245 -1.51 -12.72 -2.22
CA HIS A 245 -0.75 -11.73 -3.01
C HIS A 245 0.76 -11.75 -2.73
N ALA A 246 1.29 -12.82 -2.14
CA ALA A 246 2.72 -12.92 -1.83
C ALA A 246 3.61 -12.85 -3.08
N GLU A 247 3.18 -13.45 -4.20
CA GLU A 247 3.90 -13.35 -5.49
C GLU A 247 3.97 -11.91 -6.00
N TYR A 248 2.90 -11.13 -5.83
CA TYR A 248 2.88 -9.72 -6.18
C TYR A 248 3.92 -8.93 -5.37
N LEU A 249 4.00 -9.19 -4.07
CA LEU A 249 5.02 -8.57 -3.21
C LEU A 249 6.44 -9.02 -3.56
N ARG A 250 6.65 -10.30 -3.92
CA ARG A 250 7.95 -10.82 -4.37
C ARG A 250 8.45 -10.09 -5.61
N GLU A 251 7.59 -9.88 -6.60
CA GLU A 251 7.96 -9.16 -7.83
C GLU A 251 8.22 -7.68 -7.56
N LYS A 252 7.38 -7.01 -6.76
CA LYS A 252 7.57 -5.58 -6.43
C LYS A 252 8.82 -5.34 -5.59
N LEU A 253 9.14 -6.23 -4.64
CA LEU A 253 10.33 -6.13 -3.80
C LEU A 253 11.58 -6.76 -4.42
N LYS A 254 11.44 -7.58 -5.47
CA LYS A 254 12.52 -8.35 -6.13
C LYS A 254 13.31 -9.25 -5.17
N MET A 255 12.61 -9.86 -4.21
CA MET A 255 13.17 -10.74 -3.19
C MET A 255 12.14 -11.74 -2.69
N ASP A 256 12.59 -12.78 -1.98
CA ASP A 256 11.68 -13.74 -1.36
C ASP A 256 10.91 -13.10 -0.21
N VAL A 257 9.58 -13.24 -0.25
CA VAL A 257 8.66 -12.74 0.78
C VAL A 257 7.97 -13.91 1.45
N ALA A 258 8.04 -13.96 2.79
CA ALA A 258 7.26 -14.87 3.62
C ALA A 258 6.27 -14.07 4.47
N VAL A 259 5.00 -14.45 4.46
CA VAL A 259 3.94 -13.83 5.28
C VAL A 259 3.66 -14.75 6.46
N LEU A 260 3.66 -14.19 7.67
CA LEU A 260 3.51 -14.91 8.93
C LEU A 260 2.59 -14.13 9.88
N PRO A 261 1.84 -14.81 10.76
CA PRO A 261 1.19 -14.14 11.87
C PRO A 261 2.23 -13.59 12.86
N SER A 262 1.96 -12.45 13.49
CA SER A 262 2.86 -11.81 14.46
C SER A 262 3.22 -12.69 15.67
N GLU A 263 2.37 -13.67 15.98
CA GLU A 263 2.57 -14.65 17.06
C GLU A 263 3.66 -15.69 16.73
N ARG A 264 3.93 -15.92 15.43
CA ARG A 264 4.87 -16.94 14.95
C ARG A 264 6.11 -16.28 14.34
N LEU A 265 7.09 -16.00 15.19
CA LEU A 265 8.38 -15.48 14.76
C LEU A 265 9.15 -16.52 13.95
N ALA A 266 9.66 -16.13 12.78
CA ALA A 266 10.60 -16.98 12.03
C ALA A 266 12.00 -17.01 12.66
N ALA A 267 12.42 -15.94 13.33
CA ALA A 267 13.69 -15.84 14.04
C ALA A 267 13.55 -14.88 15.25
N PRO A 268 14.36 -15.04 16.31
CA PRO A 268 14.33 -14.14 17.47
C PRO A 268 14.58 -12.67 17.10
N GLU A 269 15.39 -12.42 16.06
CA GLU A 269 15.73 -11.08 15.56
C GLU A 269 14.53 -10.36 14.94
N HIS A 270 13.47 -11.09 14.57
CA HIS A 270 12.27 -10.52 13.96
C HIS A 270 11.28 -9.95 14.99
N LYS A 271 11.59 -10.05 16.29
CA LYS A 271 10.70 -9.65 17.38
C LYS A 271 10.23 -8.20 17.27
N ASP A 272 11.10 -7.28 16.87
CA ASP A 272 10.75 -5.86 16.74
C ASP A 272 9.78 -5.60 15.58
N ALA A 273 9.93 -6.32 14.46
CA ALA A 273 9.01 -6.24 13.33
C ALA A 273 7.63 -6.80 13.67
N ALA A 274 7.58 -7.94 14.37
CA ALA A 274 6.32 -8.53 14.83
C ALA A 274 5.64 -7.68 15.92
N ALA A 275 6.40 -7.06 16.83
CA ALA A 275 5.86 -6.20 17.88
C ALA A 275 5.37 -4.83 17.37
N SER A 276 5.92 -4.36 16.24
CA SER A 276 5.49 -3.12 15.60
C SER A 276 4.28 -3.31 14.66
N ALA A 277 4.05 -4.54 14.18
CA ALA A 277 2.90 -4.91 13.36
C ALA A 277 1.58 -4.60 14.08
N GLN A 278 0.64 -4.04 13.32
CA GLN A 278 -0.70 -3.67 13.79
C GLN A 278 -1.72 -4.03 12.71
N PRO A 279 -2.99 -4.29 13.08
CA PRO A 279 -4.07 -4.40 12.10
C PRO A 279 -4.06 -3.17 11.17
N GLY A 280 -4.05 -3.38 9.86
CA GLY A 280 -3.96 -2.34 8.83
C GLY A 280 -2.54 -1.88 8.49
N LYS A 281 -1.53 -2.32 9.26
CA LYS A 281 -0.12 -1.95 9.11
C LYS A 281 0.79 -3.14 9.43
N PRO A 282 1.01 -4.05 8.46
CA PRO A 282 1.89 -5.19 8.66
C PRO A 282 3.32 -4.72 8.93
N GLY A 283 4.01 -5.44 9.82
CA GLY A 283 5.43 -5.25 10.07
C GLY A 283 6.26 -6.01 9.04
N ILE A 284 7.48 -5.54 8.74
CA ILE A 284 8.40 -6.23 7.84
C ILE A 284 9.82 -6.23 8.40
N HIS A 285 10.49 -7.37 8.31
CA HIS A 285 11.91 -7.51 8.61
C HIS A 285 12.67 -7.93 7.36
N TYR A 286 13.76 -7.23 7.06
CA TYR A 286 14.64 -7.52 5.93
C TYR A 286 15.89 -8.24 6.40
N THR A 287 16.13 -9.43 5.87
CA THR A 287 17.34 -10.21 6.11
C THR A 287 18.31 -10.04 4.94
N ALA A 288 19.57 -9.73 5.24
CA ALA A 288 20.65 -9.75 4.26
C ALA A 288 21.06 -11.19 3.96
N ALA A 289 21.57 -11.45 2.75
CA ALA A 289 22.15 -12.75 2.44
C ALA A 289 23.37 -12.97 3.36
N GLN A 290 23.32 -13.99 4.21
CA GLN A 290 24.54 -14.52 4.81
C GLN A 290 25.35 -15.16 3.68
N ASN A 291 26.55 -14.65 3.42
CA ASN A 291 27.54 -15.38 2.64
C ASN A 291 27.75 -16.73 3.35
N GLY A 292 27.43 -17.83 2.67
CA GLY A 292 27.54 -19.18 3.24
C GLY A 292 28.95 -19.50 3.74
N ASP A 293 28.99 -20.26 4.83
CA ASP A 293 30.09 -21.05 5.37
C ASP A 293 31.54 -20.53 5.22
N ALA A 294 32.06 -19.99 6.32
CA ALA A 294 33.43 -20.30 6.71
C ALA A 294 33.37 -21.03 8.07
N PRO A 295 33.90 -22.26 8.19
CA PRO A 295 33.84 -22.99 9.44
C PRO A 295 34.73 -22.32 10.50
N ALA A 296 34.25 -22.40 11.73
CA ALA A 296 34.92 -21.92 12.93
C ALA A 296 36.37 -22.47 13.06
N GLY A 297 37.30 -21.59 13.48
CA GLY A 297 38.53 -22.04 14.13
C GLY A 297 39.75 -21.14 13.98
N LYS A 298 39.90 -20.14 14.88
CA LYS A 298 41.02 -19.99 15.84
C LYS A 298 41.17 -18.55 16.32
N ALA A 299 41.11 -18.39 17.63
CA ALA A 299 41.53 -17.19 18.37
C ALA A 299 43.08 -17.22 18.61
N PRO A 300 43.64 -16.30 19.42
CA PRO A 300 44.37 -15.11 18.98
C PRO A 300 45.90 -15.23 19.21
N GLY A 301 46.71 -14.43 18.53
CA GLY A 301 48.16 -14.37 18.78
C GLY A 301 48.82 -13.19 18.10
N GLY A 302 49.38 -12.27 18.89
CA GLY A 302 50.09 -11.08 18.42
C GLY A 302 51.52 -11.36 17.93
N GLY A 303 52.16 -10.35 17.34
CA GLY A 303 53.60 -10.37 17.08
C GLY A 303 54.08 -9.54 15.89
N LYS A 304 54.61 -8.37 16.22
CA LYS A 304 55.52 -7.46 15.49
C LYS A 304 56.35 -7.96 14.26
N ALA A 305 56.45 -7.02 13.30
CA ALA A 305 57.68 -6.45 12.69
C ALA A 305 58.31 -7.00 11.39
N ALA A 306 58.92 -6.02 10.67
CA ALA A 306 60.00 -6.06 9.65
C ALA A 306 59.58 -6.46 8.22
N SER A 307 59.50 -5.55 7.23
CA SER A 307 60.52 -4.71 6.53
C SER A 307 61.18 -5.37 5.30
N GLY A 308 61.08 -4.69 4.15
CA GLY A 308 62.03 -4.73 3.03
C GLY A 308 61.53 -5.44 1.76
N LYS A 309 61.84 -5.07 0.51
CA LYS A 309 62.34 -3.84 -0.15
C LYS A 309 62.35 -4.19 -1.68
N VAL A 310 62.23 -3.18 -2.56
CA VAL A 310 62.63 -3.16 -4.00
C VAL A 310 61.75 -3.93 -5.00
N GLY A 311 61.38 -3.43 -6.20
CA GLY A 311 61.61 -2.14 -6.84
C GLY A 311 61.11 -2.08 -8.29
N SER A 312 61.05 -0.84 -8.79
CA SER A 312 61.14 -0.33 -10.18
C SER A 312 60.31 -0.92 -11.35
N GLY A 313 59.59 0.01 -12.01
CA GLY A 313 59.87 0.30 -13.43
C GLY A 313 58.75 -0.01 -14.41
N GLY A 314 58.30 1.00 -15.16
CA GLY A 314 57.63 0.78 -16.45
C GLY A 314 56.44 1.69 -16.77
N SER A 315 56.72 2.93 -17.16
CA SER A 315 55.80 3.82 -17.88
C SER A 315 55.57 3.36 -19.33
N VAL A 316 54.33 3.27 -19.82
CA VAL A 316 54.00 3.48 -21.25
C VAL A 316 52.60 4.12 -21.39
N GLN A 317 52.52 4.98 -22.39
CA GLN A 317 51.54 6.02 -22.70
C GLN A 317 50.18 5.57 -23.22
N ALA A 318 49.27 6.54 -23.08
CA ALA A 318 48.08 6.84 -23.85
C ALA A 318 48.03 6.37 -25.32
N LYS A 319 46.83 5.98 -25.76
CA LYS A 319 46.33 6.28 -27.11
C LYS A 319 44.82 6.46 -27.12
N THR A 320 44.44 7.70 -27.40
CA THR A 320 43.12 8.17 -27.81
C THR A 320 42.86 7.76 -29.26
N ILE A 321 41.68 7.20 -29.55
CA ILE A 321 40.97 7.21 -30.85
C ILE A 321 39.48 7.11 -30.45
N GLY A 322 38.53 7.94 -30.86
CA GLY A 322 38.43 8.78 -32.05
C GLY A 322 37.17 8.36 -32.83
N ASP A 323 36.05 9.00 -32.51
CA ASP A 323 34.88 9.40 -33.33
C ASP A 323 34.02 8.42 -34.16
N VAL A 324 32.80 8.93 -34.40
CA VAL A 324 31.82 8.66 -35.46
C VAL A 324 30.83 7.53 -35.11
N LYS A 325 29.52 7.75 -34.94
CA LYS A 325 28.56 8.58 -35.69
C LYS A 325 27.31 8.84 -34.84
#